data_AF-K9VZ90-F1
#
_entry.id   AF-K9VZ90-F1
#
_cell.length_a   1.000
_cell.length_b   1.000
_cell.length_c   1.000
_cell.angle_alpha   90.00
_cell.angle_beta   90.00
_cell.angle_gamma   90.00
#
_symmetry.space_group_name_H-M   'P 1'
#
loop_
_entity.id
_entity.type
_entity.pdbx_description
1 polymer ?
#
loop_
_entity_poly.entity_id
_entity_poly.type
_entity_poly.pdbx_seq_one_letter_code
_entity_poly.pdbx_strand_id
1 'polypeptide(L)' 'MLIEATYEQGILRLSQPITLEEGSKVQVIIISLDNHSQPKKSLEILQKIAELPLEGKTDSFDGKNHDQILYDK' A
#
# COMPACT_ATOMS: atom_id res chain seq x y z
N MET A 1 4.59 18.98 -16.81
CA MET A 1 4.14 19.72 -15.60
C MET A 1 3.00 18.92 -14.99
N LEU A 2 3.07 18.58 -13.71
CA LEU A 2 2.02 17.84 -13.02
C LEU A 2 1.06 18.88 -12.44
N ILE A 3 -0.20 18.81 -12.83
CA ILE A 3 -1.22 19.81 -12.46
C ILE A 3 -2.16 19.15 -11.47
N GLU A 4 -2.35 19.80 -10.32
CA GLU A 4 -3.28 19.35 -9.30
C GLU A 4 -4.71 19.76 -9.66
N ALA A 5 -5.65 18.85 -9.42
CA ALA A 5 -7.07 19.07 -9.62
C ALA A 5 -7.87 18.37 -8.54
N THR A 6 -8.99 18.96 -8.15
CA THR A 6 -9.96 18.37 -7.22
C THR A 6 -11.17 17.88 -8.01
N TYR A 7 -11.64 16.68 -7.69
CA TYR A 7 -12.87 16.15 -8.27
C TYR A 7 -14.07 16.57 -7.42
N GLU A 8 -14.92 17.43 -7.96
CA GLU A 8 -16.13 17.92 -7.28
C GLU A 8 -17.34 17.77 -8.22
N GLN A 9 -18.41 17.13 -7.72
CA GLN A 9 -19.69 17.02 -8.43
C GLN A 9 -19.61 16.44 -9.85
N GLY A 10 -18.66 15.53 -10.12
CA GLY A 10 -18.47 14.96 -11.45
C GLY A 10 -17.47 15.68 -12.34
N ILE A 11 -16.89 16.80 -11.87
CA ILE A 11 -16.02 17.68 -12.66
C ILE A 11 -14.61 17.72 -12.03
N LEU A 12 -13.58 17.57 -12.85
CA LEU A 12 -12.19 17.83 -12.45
C LEU A 12 -11.92 19.34 -12.51
N ARG A 13 -11.71 19.95 -11.34
CA ARG A 13 -11.44 21.38 -11.20
C ARG A 13 -9.96 21.58 -10.93
N LEU A 14 -9.25 22.20 -11.86
CA LEU A 14 -7.82 22.49 -11.70
C LEU A 14 -7.62 23.48 -10.55
N SER A 15 -6.60 23.25 -9.72
CA SER A 15 -6.26 24.13 -8.59
C SER A 15 -5.68 25.47 -9.04
N GLN A 16 -5.13 25.51 -10.26
CA GLN A 16 -4.57 26.71 -10.88
C GLN A 16 -5.00 26.78 -12.35
N PRO A 17 -5.25 27.98 -12.88
CA PRO A 17 -5.52 28.16 -14.30
C PRO A 17 -4.29 27.78 -15.12
N ILE A 18 -4.52 27.09 -16.24
CA ILE A 18 -3.48 26.74 -17.21
C ILE A 18 -3.84 27.33 -18.56
N THR A 19 -2.84 27.79 -19.30
CA THR A 19 -3.01 28.26 -20.67
C THR A 19 -2.65 27.12 -21.61
N LEU A 20 -3.63 26.68 -22.40
CA LEU A 20 -3.46 25.69 -23.45
C LEU A 20 -3.99 26.28 -24.76
N GLU A 21 -3.26 26.07 -25.85
CA GLU A 21 -3.71 26.45 -27.19
C GLU A 21 -4.94 25.62 -27.57
N GLU A 22 -5.91 26.26 -28.23
CA GLU A 22 -7.11 25.58 -28.70
C GLU A 22 -6.73 24.45 -29.67
N GLY A 23 -7.33 23.26 -29.48
CA GLY A 23 -6.98 22.06 -30.25
C GLY A 23 -5.81 21.26 -29.70
N SER A 24 -5.20 21.66 -28.59
CA SER A 24 -4.14 20.88 -27.93
C SER A 24 -4.66 19.54 -27.40
N LYS A 25 -3.95 18.44 -27.71
CA LYS A 25 -4.21 17.13 -27.11
C LYS A 25 -3.56 17.07 -25.72
N VAL A 26 -4.32 16.68 -24.72
CA VAL A 26 -3.83 16.48 -23.36
C VAL A 26 -3.98 15.02 -22.93
N GLN A 27 -2.99 14.51 -22.21
CA GLN A 27 -3.06 13.21 -21.54
C GLN A 27 -3.46 13.44 -20.09
N VAL A 28 -4.57 12.85 -19.67
CA VAL A 28 -5.06 12.96 -18.29
C VAL A 28 -4.70 11.68 -17.55
N ILE A 29 -3.97 11.81 -16.45
CA ILE A 29 -3.66 10.70 -15.54
C ILE A 29 -4.42 10.96 -14.25
N ILE A 30 -5.39 10.11 -13.94
CA ILE A 30 -6.18 10.20 -12.71
C ILE A 30 -5.52 9.30 -11.67
N ILE A 31 -5.02 9.89 -10.60
CA ILE A 31 -4.49 9.18 -9.44
C ILE A 31 -5.51 9.40 -8.32
N SER A 32 -6.28 8.37 -7.99
CA SER A 32 -7.16 8.45 -6.82
C SER A 32 -6.30 8.48 -5.57
N LEU A 33 -6.24 9.63 -4.91
CA LEU A 33 -5.57 9.82 -3.62
C LEU A 33 -6.49 9.39 -2.48
N ASP A 34 -7.42 8.45 -2.74
CA ASP A 34 -8.33 7.90 -1.75
C ASP A 34 -7.56 7.69 -0.45
N ASN A 35 -7.82 8.55 0.52
CA ASN A 35 -7.30 8.43 1.88
C ASN A 35 -8.07 7.31 2.60
N HIS A 36 -8.49 6.28 1.85
CA HIS A 36 -8.85 4.96 2.32
C HIS A 36 -7.58 4.18 2.72
N SER A 37 -6.62 4.84 3.36
CA SER A 37 -6.28 4.29 4.66
C SER A 37 -7.51 4.54 5.54
N GLN A 38 -8.54 3.70 5.37
CA GLN A 38 -9.40 3.44 6.50
C GLN A 38 -8.40 3.10 7.60
N PRO A 39 -8.35 3.83 8.73
CA PRO A 39 -7.56 3.36 9.84
C PRO A 39 -8.15 1.99 10.12
N LYS A 40 -7.46 0.92 9.70
CA LYS A 40 -7.86 -0.45 10.02
C LYS A 40 -8.08 -0.37 11.50
N LYS A 41 -9.34 -0.53 11.95
CA LYS A 41 -9.65 -0.42 13.37
C LYS A 41 -8.62 -1.29 14.06
N SER A 42 -7.96 -0.82 15.12
CA SER A 42 -6.86 -1.57 15.73
C SER A 42 -7.25 -3.03 16.00
N LEU A 43 -8.54 -3.29 16.24
CA LEU A 43 -9.19 -4.59 16.22
C LEU A 43 -8.89 -5.47 14.98
N GLU A 44 -9.05 -4.97 13.76
CA GLU A 44 -8.78 -5.70 12.51
C GLU A 44 -7.30 -6.05 12.36
N ILE A 45 -6.40 -5.18 12.84
CA ILE A 45 -4.96 -5.44 12.85
C ILE A 45 -4.66 -6.56 13.85
N LEU A 46 -5.22 -6.48 15.06
CA LEU A 46 -5.05 -7.48 16.11
C LEU A 46 -5.64 -8.84 15.72
N GLN A 47 -6.80 -8.86 15.05
CA GLN A 47 -7.40 -10.08 14.51
C GLN A 47 -6.49 -10.73 13.47
N LYS A 48 -5.95 -9.95 12.52
CA LYS A 48 -5.01 -10.47 11.53
C LYS A 48 -3.72 -11.01 12.16
N ILE A 49 -3.23 -10.39 13.24
CA ILE A 49 -2.06 -10.89 13.97
C ILE A 49 -2.38 -12.22 14.67
N ALA A 50 -3.57 -12.34 15.28
CA ALA A 50 -4.01 -13.57 15.93
C ALA A 50 -4.28 -14.72 14.95
N GLU A 51 -4.62 -14.42 13.70
CA GLU A 51 -4.80 -15.39 12.62
C GLU A 51 -3.46 -15.90 12.05
N LEU A 52 -2.34 -15.26 12.37
CA LEU A 52 -1.04 -15.76 11.95
C LEU A 52 -0.74 -17.09 12.67
N PRO A 53 -0.32 -18.13 11.95
CA PRO A 53 0.11 -19.37 12.58
C PRO A 53 1.31 -19.06 13.49
N LEU A 54 1.17 -19.33 14.79
CA LEU A 54 2.24 -19.15 15.78
C LEU A 54 3.44 -20.07 15.49
N GLU A 55 3.17 -21.18 14.80
CA GLU A 55 4.14 -22.18 14.40
C GLU A 55 3.92 -22.47 12.91
N GLY A 56 4.82 -22.00 12.04
CA GLY A 56 5.02 -22.66 10.75
C GLY A 56 5.49 -24.08 11.02
N LYS A 57 5.21 -25.04 10.12
CA LYS A 57 5.65 -26.45 10.23
C LYS A 57 7.00 -26.52 10.91
N THR A 58 7.01 -26.85 12.19
CA THR A 58 8.24 -27.07 12.91
C THR A 58 8.76 -28.37 12.35
N ASP A 59 9.69 -28.30 11.40
CA ASP A 59 10.66 -29.37 11.30
C ASP A 59 11.22 -29.61 12.70
N SER A 60 11.60 -30.85 13.00
CA SER A 60 12.03 -31.33 14.33
C SER A 60 13.34 -30.70 14.82
N PHE A 61 13.53 -29.41 14.57
CA PHE A 61 14.60 -28.55 15.04
C PHE A 61 14.36 -28.26 16.52
N ASP A 62 14.93 -29.13 17.36
CA ASP A 62 15.20 -28.83 18.76
C ASP A 62 16.38 -27.83 18.80
N GLY A 63 16.26 -26.78 19.61
CA GLY A 63 17.32 -25.77 19.80
C GLY A 63 18.66 -26.34 20.25
N LYS A 64 18.70 -27.58 20.75
CA LYS A 64 19.94 -28.33 21.01
C LYS A 64 20.75 -28.64 19.75
N ASN A 65 20.10 -28.70 18.59
CA ASN A 65 20.73 -28.98 17.29
C ASN A 65 21.22 -27.71 16.59
N HIS A 66 21.06 -26.54 17.21
CA HIS A 66 21.43 -25.24 16.64
C HIS A 66 22.91 -25.21 16.25
N ASP A 67 23.78 -25.66 17.14
CA ASP A 67 25.22 -25.63 16.92
C ASP A 67 25.65 -26.67 15.88
N GLN A 68 24.95 -27.80 15.79
CA GLN A 68 25.26 -28.82 14.79
C GLN A 68 24.90 -28.37 13.37
N ILE A 69 23.76 -27.69 13.18
CA ILE A 69 23.33 -27.22 11.86
C ILE A 69 24.18 -26.05 11.34
N LEU A 70 24.66 -25.18 12.23
CA LEU A 70 25.46 -24.01 11.83
C LEU A 70 26.95 -24.31 11.65
N TYR A 71 27.44 -25.36 12.31
CA TYR A 71 28.87 -25.66 12.36
C TYR A 71 29.25 -27.06 11.87
N ASP A 72 28.31 -27.85 11.32
CA ASP A 72 28.68 -29.07 10.60
C ASP A 72 29.54 -28.72 9.39
N LYS A 73 30.76 -29.26 9.40
CA LYS A 73 31.74 -29.22 8.30
C LYS A 73 31.72 -30.53 7.54
#